data_AF-A0A954VD75-F1
#
_entry.id   AF-A0A954VD75-F1
#
_cell.length_a   1.000
_cell.length_b   1.000
_cell.length_c   1.000
_cell.angle_alpha   90.00
_cell.angle_beta   90.00
_cell.angle_gamma   90.00
#
_symmetry.space_group_name_H-M   'P 1'
#
loop_
_entity.id
_entity.type
_entity.pdbx_description
1 polymer ?
#
loop_
_entity_poly.entity_id
_entity_poly.type
_entity_poly.pdbx_seq_one_letter_code
_entity_poly.pdbx_strand_id
1 'polypeptide(L)'
;MPDGSTHAILVGEEKGIDVRLALDITRLAHKNAYDVALVFSQDQDLSEAADDVRITAKEQGRWIKIASAFPTSPTTKNRRGINSTDWIKIDRATYDTCLDPRQYRDSCLVSR
;
A
#
# COMPACT_ATOMS: atom_id res chain seq x y z
N MET A 1 8.36 4.88 -40.15
CA MET A 1 9.06 4.85 -41.46
C MET A 1 8.29 3.92 -42.40
N PRO A 2 8.48 3.97 -43.73
CA PRO A 2 7.63 3.26 -44.68
C PRO A 2 8.10 1.82 -44.93
N ASP A 3 8.30 1.03 -43.88
CA ASP A 3 8.71 -0.39 -43.92
C ASP A 3 7.69 -1.33 -43.25
N GLY A 4 6.54 -0.83 -42.80
CA GLY A 4 5.47 -1.65 -42.22
C GLY A 4 5.85 -2.38 -40.92
N SER A 5 7.01 -2.08 -40.35
CA SER A 5 7.46 -2.66 -39.09
C SER A 5 6.67 -2.03 -37.94
N THR A 6 5.91 -2.86 -37.23
CA THR A 6 5.14 -2.43 -36.06
C THR A 6 6.05 -2.52 -34.85
N HIS A 7 6.56 -1.38 -34.37
CA HIS A 7 7.29 -1.33 -33.11
C HIS A 7 6.29 -1.21 -31.96
N ALA A 8 6.20 -2.26 -31.12
CA ALA A 8 5.45 -2.19 -29.88
C ALA A 8 6.25 -1.33 -28.88
N ILE A 9 5.88 -0.05 -28.76
CA ILE A 9 6.39 0.81 -27.70
C ILE A 9 5.62 0.45 -26.43
N LEU A 10 6.30 -0.15 -25.45
CA LEU A 10 5.76 -0.32 -24.12
C LEU A 10 5.71 1.05 -23.45
N VAL A 11 4.57 1.74 -23.55
CA VAL A 11 4.31 2.93 -22.74
C VAL A 11 4.00 2.42 -21.34
N GLY A 12 4.95 2.61 -20.41
CA GLY A 12 4.71 2.34 -19.00
C GLY A 12 3.62 3.28 -18.50
N GLU A 13 2.45 2.73 -18.17
CA GLU A 13 1.42 3.45 -17.45
C GLU A 13 1.94 3.69 -16.03
N GLU A 14 2.18 4.94 -15.67
CA GLU A 14 2.62 5.30 -14.32
C GLU A 14 1.54 4.87 -13.32
N LYS A 15 1.91 4.10 -12.30
CA LYS A 15 1.00 3.54 -11.29
C LYS A 15 0.54 4.65 -10.33
N GLY A 16 -0.31 5.56 -10.82
CA GLY A 16 -0.73 6.77 -10.10
C GLY A 16 -1.46 6.54 -8.77
N ILE A 17 -1.80 5.29 -8.44
CA ILE A 17 -2.35 4.90 -7.15
C ILE A 17 -1.27 4.92 -6.05
N ASP A 18 -0.05 4.46 -6.34
CA ASP A 18 1.00 4.37 -5.31
C ASP A 18 1.46 5.76 -4.86
N VAL A 19 1.59 6.69 -5.82
CA VAL A 19 1.90 8.09 -5.56
C VAL A 19 0.85 8.73 -4.64
N ARG A 20 -0.43 8.44 -4.88
CA ARG A 20 -1.52 9.00 -4.06
C ARG A 20 -1.52 8.44 -2.65
N LEU A 21 -1.28 7.14 -2.50
CA LEU A 21 -1.16 6.48 -1.19
C LEU A 21 0.02 7.04 -0.40
N ALA A 22 1.20 7.16 -1.02
CA ALA A 22 2.38 7.74 -0.38
C ALA A 22 2.10 9.17 0.09
N LEU A 23 1.49 10.00 -0.76
CA LEU A 23 1.12 11.37 -0.41
C LEU A 23 0.13 11.44 0.75
N ASP A 24 -0.89 10.57 0.77
CA ASP A 24 -1.87 10.57 1.85
C ASP A 24 -1.24 10.14 3.18
N ILE A 25 -0.38 9.12 3.17
CA ILE A 25 0.37 8.68 4.36
C ILE A 25 1.17 9.86 4.94
N THR A 26 2.03 10.48 4.15
CA THR A 26 2.92 11.55 4.63
C THR A 26 2.14 12.81 5.03
N ARG A 27 1.17 13.23 4.21
CA ARG A 27 0.35 14.43 4.48
C ARG A 27 -0.47 14.28 5.75
N LEU A 28 -1.06 13.11 6.00
CA LEU A 28 -1.87 12.88 7.20
C LEU A 28 -0.99 12.73 8.46
N ALA A 29 0.23 12.18 8.34
CA ALA A 29 1.21 12.18 9.42
C ALA A 29 1.55 13.60 9.88
N HIS A 30 1.91 14.46 8.91
CA HIS A 30 2.26 15.86 9.17
C HIS A 30 1.10 16.63 9.80
N LYS A 31 -0.13 16.37 9.35
CA LYS A 31 -1.35 16.99 9.87
C LYS A 31 -1.81 16.47 11.24
N ASN A 32 -1.09 15.53 11.85
CA ASN A 32 -1.51 14.90 13.10
C ASN A 32 -2.91 14.26 12.98
N ALA A 33 -3.20 13.63 11.83
CA ALA A 33 -4.48 12.99 11.57
C ALA A 33 -4.53 11.52 12.02
N TYR A 34 -3.37 10.94 12.34
CA TYR A 34 -3.26 9.60 12.91
C TYR A 34 -2.02 9.47 13.80
N ASP A 35 -2.05 8.45 14.66
CA ASP A 35 -0.90 7.96 15.42
C ASP A 35 -0.37 6.63 14.86
N VAL A 36 -1.22 5.87 14.14
CA VAL A 36 -0.84 4.60 13.50
C VAL A 36 -1.34 4.56 12.05
N ALA A 37 -0.43 4.33 11.11
CA ALA A 37 -0.75 3.99 9.72
C ALA A 37 -0.62 2.47 9.51
N LEU A 38 -1.72 1.80 9.18
CA LEU A 38 -1.73 0.38 8.80
C LEU A 38 -1.88 0.25 7.29
N VAL A 39 -0.79 -0.14 6.62
CA VAL A 39 -0.72 -0.21 5.15
C VAL A 39 -0.79 -1.67 4.71
N PHE A 40 -1.84 -2.02 3.97
CA PHE A 40 -1.99 -3.36 3.39
C PHE A 40 -1.24 -3.44 2.06
N SER A 41 0.07 -3.64 2.11
CA SER A 41 0.92 -3.74 0.93
C SER A 41 2.29 -4.35 1.25
N GLN A 42 2.94 -4.90 0.23
CA GLN A 42 4.37 -5.30 0.25
C GLN A 42 5.22 -4.45 -0.72
N ASP A 43 4.63 -3.41 -1.29
CA ASP A 43 5.26 -2.59 -2.32
C ASP A 43 6.41 -1.75 -1.73
N GLN A 44 7.61 -1.90 -2.29
CA GLN A 44 8.77 -1.19 -1.78
C GLN A 44 8.80 0.27 -2.20
N ASP A 45 8.00 0.67 -3.20
CA ASP A 45 7.87 2.06 -3.63
C ASP A 45 7.20 2.95 -2.55
N LEU A 46 6.64 2.33 -1.50
CA LEU A 46 6.10 3.02 -0.32
C LEU A 46 7.13 3.16 0.82
N SER A 47 8.37 2.71 0.62
CA SER A 47 9.41 2.79 1.66
C SER A 47 9.80 4.23 1.98
N GLU A 48 9.82 5.10 0.99
CA GLU A 48 10.08 6.53 1.11
C GLU A 48 9.03 7.20 1.99
N ALA A 49 7.75 6.84 1.83
CA ALA A 49 6.68 7.35 2.67
C ALA A 49 6.84 6.88 4.13
N ALA A 50 7.32 5.66 4.36
CA ALA A 50 7.60 5.16 5.70
C ALA A 50 8.77 5.91 6.37
N ASP A 51 9.82 6.22 5.61
CA ASP A 51 10.94 7.02 6.10
C ASP A 51 10.51 8.45 6.46
N ASP A 52 9.70 9.10 5.62
CA ASP A 52 9.15 10.43 5.88
C ASP A 52 8.28 10.48 7.14
N VAL A 53 7.49 9.44 7.40
CA VAL A 53 6.70 9.34 8.66
C VAL A 53 7.62 9.31 9.88
N ARG A 54 8.76 8.62 9.81
CA ARG A 54 9.73 8.57 10.93
C ARG A 54 10.43 9.90 11.14
N ILE A 55 10.76 10.60 10.05
CA ILE A 55 11.29 11.97 10.10
C ILE A 55 10.27 12.88 10.79
N THR A 56 9.02 12.86 10.31
CA THR A 56 7.90 13.63 10.90
C THR A 56 7.74 13.36 12.39
N ALA A 57 7.76 12.09 12.79
CA ALA A 57 7.63 11.70 14.20
C ALA A 57 8.75 12.32 15.05
N LYS A 58 10.00 12.28 14.56
CA LYS A 58 11.16 12.87 15.24
C LYS A 58 11.07 14.39 15.31
N GLU A 59 10.74 15.05 14.19
CA GLU A 59 10.64 16.51 14.10
C GLU A 59 9.54 17.08 14.99
N GLN A 60 8.40 16.39 15.07
CA GLN A 60 7.27 16.81 15.89
C GLN A 60 7.37 16.32 17.35
N GLY A 61 8.36 15.49 17.69
CA GLY A 61 8.47 14.86 19.01
C GLY A 61 7.25 13.98 19.34
N ARG A 62 6.65 13.34 18.33
CA ARG A 62 5.42 12.56 18.44
C ARG A 62 5.68 11.07 18.29
N TRP A 63 4.86 10.27 18.96
CA TRP A 63 4.84 8.83 18.75
C TRP A 63 3.93 8.51 17.56
N ILE A 64 4.53 8.17 16.42
CA ILE A 64 3.81 7.75 15.21
C ILE A 64 4.35 6.40 14.77
N LYS A 65 3.46 5.47 14.47
CA LYS A 65 3.78 4.12 13.98
C LYS A 65 3.28 3.92 12.55
N ILE A 66 4.05 3.17 11.79
CA ILE A 66 3.65 2.68 10.47
C ILE A 66 3.92 1.18 10.38
N ALA A 67 2.91 0.43 9.96
CA ALA A 67 2.98 -1.01 9.83
C ALA A 67 2.58 -1.46 8.43
N SER A 68 3.31 -2.44 7.90
CA SER A 68 2.99 -3.14 6.65
C SER A 68 2.30 -4.45 6.99
N ALA A 69 1.02 -4.54 6.66
CA ALA A 69 0.23 -5.76 6.77
C ALA A 69 0.20 -6.49 5.44
N PHE A 70 0.56 -7.78 5.43
CA PHE A 70 0.66 -8.54 4.18
C PHE A 70 0.40 -10.04 4.36
N PRO A 71 -0.14 -10.71 3.32
CA PRO A 71 -0.37 -12.14 3.37
C PRO A 71 0.95 -12.91 3.40
N THR A 72 0.99 -13.99 4.15
CA THR A 72 2.10 -14.94 4.13
C THR A 72 1.59 -16.35 3.81
N SER A 73 2.35 -17.07 2.98
CA SER A 73 2.07 -18.46 2.60
C SER A 73 3.40 -19.20 2.40
N PRO A 74 3.46 -20.52 2.67
CA PRO A 74 4.61 -21.35 2.30
C PRO A 74 4.98 -21.26 0.81
N THR A 75 4.03 -20.93 -0.06
CA THR A 75 4.23 -20.85 -1.52
C THR A 75 4.66 -19.47 -2.03
N THR A 76 4.56 -18.42 -1.21
CA THR A 76 4.91 -17.05 -1.63
C THR A 76 6.40 -16.80 -1.48
N LYS A 77 7.06 -16.36 -2.55
CA LYS A 77 8.49 -16.01 -2.54
C LYS A 77 8.78 -14.74 -1.73
N ASN A 78 7.91 -13.74 -1.81
CA ASN A 78 8.06 -12.50 -1.05
C ASN A 78 7.60 -12.68 0.40
N ARG A 79 8.53 -12.54 1.35
CA ARG A 79 8.28 -12.76 2.80
C ARG A 79 8.47 -11.50 3.64
N ARG A 80 8.70 -10.35 2.98
CA ARG A 80 8.97 -9.06 3.60
C ARG A 80 7.86 -8.06 3.35
N GLY A 81 7.64 -7.19 4.33
CA GLY A 81 6.80 -6.00 4.17
C GLY A 81 7.60 -4.83 3.60
N ILE A 82 6.99 -3.66 3.63
CA ILE A 82 7.61 -2.39 3.24
C ILE A 82 8.79 -2.11 4.18
N ASN A 83 9.93 -1.67 3.65
CA ASN A 83 11.05 -1.20 4.47
C ASN A 83 10.63 -0.12 5.47
N SER A 84 11.35 -0.01 6.59
CA SER A 84 11.12 1.01 7.63
C SER A 84 9.75 0.96 8.34
N THR A 85 8.98 -0.11 8.14
CA THR A 85 7.71 -0.37 8.82
C THR A 85 7.79 -1.54 9.79
N ASP A 86 6.87 -1.58 10.74
CA ASP A 86 6.61 -2.77 11.54
C ASP A 86 5.84 -3.80 10.68
N TRP A 87 6.27 -5.07 10.65
CA TRP A 87 5.67 -6.07 9.75
C TRP A 87 4.60 -6.91 10.43
N ILE A 88 3.39 -6.89 9.88
CA ILE A 88 2.25 -7.70 10.32
C ILE A 88 1.96 -8.75 9.25
N LYS A 89 2.34 -9.99 9.55
CA LYS A 89 2.09 -11.14 8.67
C LYS A 89 0.70 -11.68 8.92
N ILE A 90 -0.07 -11.83 7.85
CA ILE A 90 -1.42 -12.39 7.88
C ILE A 90 -1.34 -13.78 7.25
N ASP A 91 -1.45 -14.81 8.07
CA ASP A 91 -1.51 -16.18 7.56
C ASP A 91 -2.93 -16.51 7.04
N ARG A 92 -3.04 -17.67 6.38
CA ARG A 92 -4.31 -18.11 5.80
C ARG A 92 -5.39 -18.28 6.86
N ALA A 93 -5.05 -18.83 8.02
CA ALA A 93 -6.01 -19.06 9.10
C ALA A 93 -6.60 -17.73 9.61
N THR A 94 -5.76 -16.72 9.83
CA THR A 94 -6.18 -15.37 10.24
C THR A 94 -7.03 -14.70 9.17
N TYR A 95 -6.66 -14.85 7.88
CA TYR A 95 -7.48 -14.31 6.80
C TYR A 95 -8.87 -14.95 6.77
N ASP A 96 -8.95 -16.28 6.87
CA ASP A 96 -10.20 -17.02 6.79
C ASP A 96 -11.17 -16.67 7.95
N THR A 97 -10.66 -16.33 9.14
CA THR A 97 -11.51 -15.86 10.26
C THR A 97 -12.04 -14.43 10.08
N CYS A 98 -11.41 -13.64 9.21
CA CYS A 98 -11.81 -12.26 8.93
C CYS A 98 -12.74 -12.13 7.70
N LEU A 99 -13.08 -13.25 7.03
CA LEU A 99 -13.96 -13.22 5.87
C LEU A 99 -15.36 -12.71 6.25
N ASP A 100 -15.72 -11.54 5.70
CA ASP A 100 -17.06 -11.01 5.80
C ASP A 100 -17.95 -11.63 4.71
N PRO A 101 -19.02 -12.36 5.05
CA PRO A 101 -19.92 -12.96 4.07
C PRO A 101 -20.77 -11.94 3.32
N ARG A 102 -20.76 -10.66 3.72
CA ARG A 102 -21.54 -9.60 3.05
C ARG A 102 -21.01 -9.32 1.65
N GLN A 103 -21.94 -9.29 0.69
CA GLN A 103 -21.66 -8.95 -0.69
C GLN A 103 -21.75 -7.44 -0.90
N TYR A 104 -20.59 -6.76 -0.92
CA TYR A 104 -20.51 -5.30 -1.09
C TYR A 104 -20.65 -4.82 -2.54
N ARG A 105 -20.80 -5.74 -3.50
CA ARG A 105 -20.78 -5.43 -4.95
C ARG A 105 -22.14 -5.04 -5.53
N ASP A 106 -23.23 -5.21 -4.78
CA ASP A 106 -24.59 -5.00 -5.29
C ASP A 106 -25.05 -3.53 -5.26
N SER A 107 -24.29 -2.63 -4.62
CA SER A 107 -24.62 -1.21 -4.53
C SER A 107 -24.16 -0.36 -5.72
N CYS A 108 -23.49 -0.95 -6.73
CA CYS A 108 -23.19 -0.27 -8.00
C CYS A 108 -24.22 -0.60 -9.08
N LEU A 109 -25.50 -0.36 -8.79
CA LEU A 109 -26.45 -0.05 -9.86
C LEU A 109 -26.33 1.45 -10.15
N VAL A 110 -25.37 1.79 -10.99
CA VAL A 110 -25.38 3.08 -11.68
C VAL A 110 -26.66 3.08 -12.51
N SER A 111 -27.63 3.87 -12.08
CA SER A 111 -28.81 4.16 -12.89
C SER A 111 -28.32 4.82 -14.18
N ARG A 112 -28.84 4.29 -15.29
CA ARG A 112 -28.55 4.54 -16.70
C ARG A 112 -28.15 5.97 -17.08
#